data_AF-A0AA42CL48-F1
#
_entry.id   AF-A0AA42CL48-F1
#
_cell.length_a   1.000
_cell.length_b   1.000
_cell.length_c   1.000
_cell.angle_alpha   90.00
_cell.angle_beta   90.00
_cell.angle_gamma   90.00
#
_symmetry.space_group_name_H-M   'P 1'
#
loop_
_entity.id
_entity.type
_entity.pdbx_description
1 polymer ?
#
loop_
_entity_poly.entity_id
_entity_poly.type
_entity_poly.pdbx_seq_one_letter_code
_entity_poly.pdbx_strand_id
1 'polypeptide(L)' 'ARLFAVNFADDLLNPVQLGAMARVMPRVKNGRFVVVPEGPDTIGHQTLTQAKVWAPYLKQLMEAP' A
#
# COMPACT_ATOMS: atom_id res chain seq x y z
N ALA A 1 -15.68 -0.75 9.26
CA ALA A 1 -14.23 -1.06 9.32
C ALA A 1 -13.47 -0.11 8.41
N ARG A 2 -12.19 0.17 8.70
CA ARG A 2 -11.28 0.96 7.85
C ARG A 2 -10.24 0.03 7.25
N LEU A 3 -9.81 0.28 6.01
CA LEU A 3 -8.81 -0.54 5.32
C LEU A 3 -7.84 0.35 4.55
N PHE A 4 -6.54 0.15 4.76
CA PHE A 4 -5.48 0.73 3.93
C PHE A 4 -4.79 -0.40 3.17
N ALA A 5 -4.85 -0.37 1.84
CA ALA A 5 -4.06 -1.23 0.98
C ALA A 5 -2.77 -0.48 0.62
N VAL A 6 -1.63 -0.94 1.16
CA VAL A 6 -0.31 -0.37 0.90
C VAL A 6 0.42 -1.30 -0.06
N ASN A 7 0.63 -0.83 -1.30
CA ASN A 7 1.36 -1.54 -2.33
C ASN A 7 2.67 -0.80 -2.65
N PHE A 8 3.66 -1.51 -3.16
CA PHE A 8 4.97 -0.96 -3.51
C PHE A 8 5.12 -0.95 -5.02
N ALA A 9 5.61 0.15 -5.59
CA ALA A 9 5.71 0.32 -7.05
C ALA A 9 6.72 -0.64 -7.70
N ASP A 10 7.70 -1.11 -6.93
CA ASP A 10 8.73 -2.07 -7.33
C ASP A 10 8.36 -3.54 -7.02
N ASP A 11 7.18 -3.81 -6.45
CA ASP A 11 6.68 -5.18 -6.24
C ASP A 11 6.23 -5.81 -7.57
N LEU A 12 7.08 -6.65 -8.15
CA LEU A 12 6.80 -7.39 -9.38
C LEU A 12 5.81 -8.56 -9.21
N LEU A 13 5.54 -9.03 -7.98
CA LEU A 13 4.52 -10.04 -7.74
C LEU A 13 3.12 -9.42 -7.64
N ASN A 14 3.01 -8.19 -7.15
CA ASN A 14 1.78 -7.40 -7.12
C ASN A 14 1.90 -6.09 -7.93
N PRO A 15 2.13 -6.18 -9.25
CA PRO A 15 2.44 -5.02 -10.08
C PRO A 15 1.27 -4.03 -10.12
N VAL A 16 1.49 -2.84 -9.55
CA VAL A 16 0.50 -1.74 -9.51
C VAL A 16 0.08 -1.28 -10.90
N GLN A 17 0.95 -1.45 -11.90
CA GLN A 17 0.78 -1.05 -13.28
C GLN A 17 -0.37 -1.83 -13.96
N LEU A 18 -0.74 -3.01 -13.45
CA LEU A 18 -1.92 -3.75 -13.94
C LEU A 18 -3.25 -3.09 -13.56
N GLY A 19 -3.25 -2.11 -12.66
CA GLY A 19 -4.42 -1.30 -12.31
C GLY A 19 -5.53 -2.06 -11.57
N ALA A 20 -5.29 -3.30 -11.12
CA ALA A 20 -6.27 -4.13 -10.43
C ALA A 20 -6.84 -3.42 -9.19
N MET A 21 -5.96 -2.94 -8.30
CA MET A 21 -6.34 -2.24 -7.08
C MET A 21 -7.04 -0.91 -7.38
N ALA A 22 -6.52 -0.12 -8.31
CA ALA A 22 -7.14 1.14 -8.73
C ALA A 22 -8.58 0.96 -9.22
N ARG A 23 -8.89 -0.16 -9.89
CA ARG A 23 -10.23 -0.50 -10.36
C ARG A 23 -11.19 -0.92 -9.25
N VAL A 24 -10.71 -1.69 -8.26
CA VAL A 24 -11.60 -2.32 -7.25
C VAL A 24 -11.70 -1.55 -5.95
N MET A 25 -10.66 -0.81 -5.55
CA MET A 25 -10.63 -0.05 -4.29
C MET A 25 -11.73 1.00 -4.15
N PRO A 26 -12.26 1.65 -5.21
CA PRO A 26 -13.42 2.53 -5.09
C PRO A 26 -14.68 1.85 -4.52
N ARG A 27 -14.77 0.51 -4.58
CA ARG A 27 -15.89 -0.26 -4.01
C ARG A 27 -15.75 -0.50 -2.51
N VAL A 28 -14.57 -0.28 -1.94
CA VAL A 28 -14.30 -0.49 -0.51
C VAL A 28 -14.70 0.77 0.25
N LYS A 29 -15.86 0.73 0.92
CA LYS A 29 -16.31 1.84 1.78
C LYS A 29 -15.25 2.13 2.85
N ASN A 30 -14.83 3.39 2.93
CA ASN A 30 -13.74 3.86 3.82
C ASN A 30 -12.37 3.16 3.57
N GLY A 31 -12.17 2.65 2.35
CA GLY A 31 -10.90 2.10 1.89
C GLY A 31 -9.96 3.19 1.39
N ARG A 32 -8.66 3.02 1.62
CA ARG A 32 -7.61 3.85 1.03
C ARG A 32 -6.60 2.96 0.31
N PHE A 33 -6.23 3.36 -0.90
CA PHE A 33 -5.19 2.72 -1.68
C PHE A 33 -3.96 3.62 -1.70
N VAL A 34 -2.81 3.07 -1.31
CA VAL A 34 -1.52 3.76 -1.24
C VAL A 34 -0.54 3.01 -2.13
N VAL A 35 0.16 3.74 -3.01
CA VAL A 35 1.29 3.23 -3.77
C VAL A 35 2.54 3.93 -3.25
N VAL A 36 3.43 3.16 -2.63
CA VAL A 36 4.75 3.64 -2.23
C VAL A 36 5.65 3.64 -3.47
N PRO A 37 6.23 4.79 -3.86
CA PRO A 37 7.14 4.84 -4.99
C PRO A 37 8.42 4.04 -4.69
N GLU A 38 9.06 3.53 -5.75
CA GLU A 38 10.39 2.93 -5.64
C GLU A 38 11.37 3.94 -5.04
N GLY A 39 12.26 3.46 -4.16
CA GLY A 39 13.27 4.29 -3.55
C GLY A 39 14.32 3.49 -2.78
N PRO A 40 15.24 4.17 -2.08
CA PRO A 40 16.36 3.52 -1.39
C PRO A 40 15.97 2.48 -0.32
N ASP A 41 14.72 2.55 0.16
CA ASP A 41 14.20 1.70 1.21
C ASP A 41 13.28 0.58 0.71
N THR A 42 13.02 0.52 -0.61
CA THR A 42 12.20 -0.52 -1.23
C THR A 42 13.09 -1.61 -1.84
N ILE A 43 12.66 -2.87 -1.72
CA ILE A 43 13.38 -4.07 -2.18
C ILE A 43 12.43 -5.01 -2.94
N GLY A 44 11.60 -4.43 -3.81
CA GLY A 44 10.56 -5.12 -4.54
C GLY A 44 9.50 -5.74 -3.62
N HIS A 45 9.07 -6.97 -3.92
CA HIS A 45 8.06 -7.66 -3.11
C HIS A 45 8.43 -7.76 -1.62
N GLN A 46 9.72 -7.89 -1.32
CA GLN A 46 10.20 -8.04 0.05
C GLN A 46 10.09 -6.74 0.87
N THR A 47 9.71 -5.61 0.28
CA THR A 47 9.45 -4.34 1.00
C THR A 47 8.39 -4.51 2.10
N LEU A 48 7.47 -5.48 1.95
CA LEU A 48 6.50 -5.82 2.99
C LEU A 48 7.15 -6.22 4.33
N THR A 49 8.39 -6.70 4.31
CA THR A 49 9.15 -7.07 5.52
C THR A 49 9.77 -5.86 6.21
N GLN A 50 9.85 -4.71 5.53
CA GLN A 50 10.47 -3.48 6.03
C GLN A 50 9.44 -2.59 6.74
N ALA A 51 9.25 -2.82 8.04
CA ALA A 51 8.27 -2.08 8.85
C ALA A 51 8.39 -0.56 8.73
N LYS A 52 9.61 -0.02 8.61
CA LYS A 52 9.84 1.42 8.42
C LYS A 52 9.10 2.03 7.23
N VAL A 53 8.83 1.24 6.19
CA VAL A 53 8.17 1.71 4.95
C VAL A 53 6.65 1.79 5.13
N TRP A 54 6.03 0.78 5.75
CA TRP A 54 4.57 0.71 5.86
C TRP A 54 4.00 1.20 7.19
N ALA A 55 4.78 1.20 8.28
CA ALA A 55 4.32 1.59 9.62
C ALA A 55 3.69 2.99 9.71
N PRO A 56 4.18 4.02 8.98
CA PRO A 56 3.51 5.33 8.99
C PRO A 56 2.05 5.27 8.53
N TYR A 57 1.69 4.38 7.60
CA TYR A 57 0.32 4.20 7.12
C TYR A 57 -0.55 3.42 8.11
N LEU A 58 0.03 2.46 8.84
CA LEU A 58 -0.66 1.81 9.95
C LEU A 58 -1.02 2.82 11.04
N LYS A 59 -0.08 3.70 11.41
CA LYS A 59 -0.35 4.80 12.34
C LYS A 59 -1.53 5.66 11.89
N GLN A 60 -1.54 6.08 10.61
CA GLN A 60 -2.67 6.83 10.03
C GLN A 60 -4.00 6.06 10.11
N LEU A 61 -4.00 4.74 9.87
CA LEU A 61 -5.20 3.91 9.98
C LEU A 61 -5.74 3.86 11.42
N MET A 62 -4.86 3.82 12.41
CA MET A 62 -5.21 3.78 13.83
C MET A 62 -5.69 5.12 14.35
N GLU A 63 -5.05 6.22 13.95
CA GLU A 63 -5.36 7.58 14.38
C GLU A 63 -6.52 8.21 13.60
N ALA A 64 -6.93 7.63 12.48
CA ALA A 64 -8.12 8.08 11.78
C ALA A 64 -9.33 8.09 12.74
N PRO A 65 -10.23 9.08 12.65
CA PRO A 65 -11.48 9.13 13.40
C PRO A 65 -12.46 8.03 12.97
#